data_AF-A0A7W5EYJ1-F1
#
_entry.id   AF-A0A7W5EYJ1-F1
#
_cell.length_a   1.000
_cell.length_b   1.000
_cell.length_c   1.000
_cell.angle_alpha   90.00
_cell.angle_beta   90.00
_cell.angle_gamma   90.00
#
_symmetry.space_group_name_H-M   'P 1'
#
loop_
_entity.id
_entity.type
_entity.pdbx_description
1 polymer ?
#
loop_
_entity_poly.entity_id
_entity_poly.type
_entity_poly.pdbx_seq_one_letter_code
_entity_poly.pdbx_strand_id
1 'polypeptide(L)'
;MARNLAIGDIVFVPCSKFPELEDHPTAFYETRVVDVDKRSIKVNLPGQVVSDFFGISLAHQNLGLLIISIGDFATEEALIGPLSKSVLQYARLLLPDDVLRHVRVRSLAELQTIWRQNHGAYTHVVFIGHGSQDGIMFGVDKWISAKKLNEEVIRIWGGSRKVIISLCCKTGYKSFGGEVSSFPQCSYFIGPYHSVHGAIASQFCQTFLAHHLLEGKTVVVAFKKARESVVGSASFRLWESNQLKAGPKA
;
A
#
# COMPACT_ATOMS: atom_id res chain seq x y z
N MET A 1 10.22 -3.32 -2.04
CA MET A 1 11.33 -4.26 -2.27
C MET A 1 12.59 -3.49 -2.57
N ALA A 2 13.67 -3.85 -1.90
CA ALA A 2 14.98 -3.27 -2.09
C ALA A 2 15.59 -3.62 -3.45
N ARG A 3 16.49 -2.78 -3.96
CA ARG A 3 17.32 -3.05 -5.15
C ARG A 3 18.71 -2.48 -4.91
N ASN A 4 19.73 -3.15 -5.46
CA ASN A 4 21.12 -2.71 -5.42
C ASN A 4 21.60 -2.43 -3.98
N LEU A 5 21.32 -3.35 -3.05
CA LEU A 5 21.77 -3.24 -1.67
C LEU A 5 23.29 -3.42 -1.57
N ALA A 6 23.91 -2.65 -0.68
CA ALA A 6 25.30 -2.77 -0.29
C ALA A 6 25.43 -3.17 1.19
N ILE A 7 26.60 -3.68 1.56
CA ILE A 7 26.96 -3.93 2.97
C ILE A 7 26.87 -2.60 3.73
N GLY A 8 26.23 -2.62 4.90
CA GLY A 8 26.00 -1.47 5.76
C GLY A 8 24.65 -0.76 5.54
N ASP A 9 23.97 -1.02 4.43
CA ASP A 9 22.64 -0.46 4.15
C ASP A 9 21.63 -0.84 5.23
N ILE A 10 20.78 0.10 5.60
CA ILE A 10 19.65 -0.14 6.50
C ILE A 10 18.48 -0.71 5.70
N VAL A 11 17.90 -1.80 6.20
CA VAL A 11 16.74 -2.47 5.61
C VAL A 11 15.75 -2.91 6.68
N PHE A 12 14.49 -3.01 6.28
CA PHE A 12 13.44 -3.62 7.08
C PHE A 12 13.20 -5.04 6.58
N VAL A 13 13.16 -6.00 7.51
CA VAL A 13 12.88 -7.41 7.21
C VAL A 13 11.66 -7.90 7.98
N PRO A 14 10.78 -8.75 7.40
CA PRO A 14 9.60 -9.23 8.11
C PRO A 14 9.98 -10.16 9.26
N CYS A 15 9.48 -9.87 10.47
CA CYS A 15 9.78 -10.64 11.68
C CYS A 15 9.39 -12.11 11.55
N SER A 16 8.27 -12.41 10.86
CA SER A 16 7.77 -13.77 10.64
C SER A 16 8.68 -14.71 9.84
N LYS A 17 9.84 -14.22 9.38
CA LYS A 17 10.81 -14.98 8.58
C LYS A 17 12.05 -15.38 9.37
N PHE A 18 12.18 -14.90 10.60
CA PHE A 18 13.35 -15.12 11.43
C PHE A 18 12.88 -15.57 12.81
N PRO A 19 13.24 -16.79 13.26
CA PRO A 19 12.90 -17.28 14.59
C PRO A 19 13.33 -16.31 15.71
N GLU A 20 14.44 -15.60 15.52
CA GLU A 20 14.98 -14.59 16.45
C GLU A 20 14.07 -13.37 16.64
N LEU A 21 13.05 -13.22 15.80
CA LEU A 21 12.10 -12.10 15.80
C LEU A 21 10.66 -12.54 16.10
N GLU A 22 10.43 -13.79 16.54
CA GLU A 22 9.08 -14.33 16.78
C GLU A 22 8.25 -13.48 17.75
N ASP A 23 8.88 -12.96 18.81
CA ASP A 23 8.25 -12.12 19.83
C ASP A 23 8.35 -10.61 19.54
N HIS A 24 8.82 -10.20 18.35
CA HIS A 24 8.99 -8.79 18.04
C HIS A 24 7.61 -8.09 17.91
N PRO A 25 7.40 -6.90 18.52
CA PRO A 25 6.07 -6.28 18.61
C PRO A 25 5.51 -5.70 17.30
N THR A 26 6.30 -5.71 16.22
CA THR A 26 5.94 -5.15 14.91
C THR A 26 6.20 -6.17 13.81
N ALA A 27 5.55 -5.99 12.66
CA ALA A 27 5.69 -6.88 11.50
C ALA A 27 7.10 -6.86 10.89
N PHE A 28 7.86 -5.79 11.10
CA PHE A 28 9.20 -5.61 10.57
C PHE A 28 10.21 -5.23 11.65
N TYR A 29 11.45 -5.66 11.42
CA TYR A 29 12.63 -5.30 12.19
C TYR A 29 13.59 -4.48 11.31
N GLU A 30 14.05 -3.34 11.82
CA GLU A 30 15.09 -2.55 11.17
C GLU A 30 16.47 -3.15 11.48
N THR A 31 17.26 -3.37 10.43
CA THR A 31 18.58 -3.98 10.55
C THR A 31 19.53 -3.50 9.45
N ARG A 32 20.79 -3.95 9.49
CA ARG A 32 21.83 -3.68 8.51
C ARG A 32 22.19 -4.92 7.71
N VAL A 33 22.41 -4.71 6.42
CA VAL A 33 23.01 -5.70 5.53
C VAL A 33 24.46 -5.94 5.93
N VAL A 34 24.86 -7.19 6.09
CA VAL A 34 26.25 -7.56 6.42
C VAL A 34 26.97 -8.31 5.32
N ASP A 35 26.22 -8.93 4.41
CA ASP A 35 26.78 -9.63 3.25
C ASP A 35 25.80 -9.58 2.08
N VAL A 36 26.33 -9.57 0.85
CA VAL A 36 25.56 -9.50 -0.40
C VAL A 36 26.13 -10.51 -1.39
N ASP A 37 25.31 -11.47 -1.80
CA ASP A 37 25.64 -12.40 -2.88
C ASP A 37 24.55 -12.38 -3.95
N LYS A 38 24.86 -11.78 -5.11
CA LYS A 38 23.98 -11.65 -6.28
C LYS A 38 22.61 -11.04 -5.94
N ARG A 39 21.61 -11.87 -5.65
CA ARG A 39 20.22 -11.48 -5.36
C ARG A 39 19.80 -11.85 -3.94
N SER A 40 20.75 -12.20 -3.10
CA SER A 40 20.56 -12.60 -1.72
C SER A 40 21.42 -11.75 -0.79
N ILE A 41 20.97 -11.59 0.44
CA ILE A 41 21.67 -10.83 1.48
C ILE A 41 21.66 -11.58 2.80
N LYS A 42 22.58 -11.19 3.68
CA LYS A 42 22.52 -11.48 5.12
C LYS A 42 22.33 -10.18 5.89
N VAL A 43 21.68 -10.27 7.04
CA VAL A 43 21.46 -9.13 7.94
C VAL A 43 21.82 -9.49 9.38
N ASN A 44 22.03 -8.47 10.20
CA ASN A 44 22.15 -8.64 11.64
C ASN A 44 20.77 -8.87 12.27
N LEU A 45 20.68 -9.75 13.25
CA LEU A 45 19.48 -10.01 14.04
C LEU A 45 19.80 -9.70 15.52
N PRO A 46 18.78 -9.65 16.40
CA PRO A 46 19.00 -9.46 17.83
C PRO A 46 20.04 -10.45 18.39
N GLY A 47 20.81 -10.00 19.37
CA GLY A 47 21.88 -10.81 19.95
C GLY A 47 23.13 -10.97 19.07
N GLN A 48 23.29 -10.11 18.05
CA GLN A 48 24.42 -10.16 17.09
C GLN A 48 24.46 -11.45 16.25
N VAL A 49 23.32 -12.13 16.11
CA VAL A 49 23.18 -13.27 15.22
C VAL A 49 23.16 -12.77 13.78
N VAL A 50 23.93 -13.40 12.89
CA VAL A 50 23.86 -13.11 11.45
C VAL A 50 22.92 -14.10 10.80
N SER A 51 21.96 -13.61 10.01
CA SER A 51 21.01 -14.46 9.31
C SER A 51 21.68 -15.36 8.26
N ASP A 52 20.98 -16.43 7.86
CA ASP A 52 21.26 -17.10 6.59
C ASP A 52 21.01 -16.18 5.39
N PHE A 53 21.50 -16.57 4.21
CA PHE A 53 21.19 -15.87 2.97
C PHE A 53 19.71 -16.00 2.63
N PHE A 54 19.05 -14.86 2.41
CA PHE A 54 17.69 -14.81 1.89
C PHE A 54 17.59 -13.82 0.73
N GLY A 55 16.58 -13.99 -0.13
CA GLY A 55 16.41 -13.16 -1.31
C GLY A 55 16.13 -11.70 -0.98
N ILE A 56 16.80 -10.77 -1.68
CA ILE A 56 16.64 -9.30 -1.55
C ILE A 56 15.19 -8.85 -1.66
N SER A 57 14.35 -9.60 -2.38
CA SER A 57 12.91 -9.31 -2.51
C SER A 57 12.16 -9.29 -1.18
N LEU A 58 12.68 -9.95 -0.14
CA LEU A 58 12.09 -9.96 1.20
C LEU A 58 12.41 -8.68 1.99
N ALA A 59 13.50 -8.00 1.65
CA ALA A 59 13.94 -6.78 2.33
C ALA A 59 13.33 -5.51 1.72
N HIS A 60 13.13 -4.51 2.57
CA HIS A 60 12.59 -3.21 2.22
C HIS A 60 13.60 -2.12 2.59
N GLN A 61 14.09 -1.34 1.61
CA GLN A 61 14.96 -0.16 1.85
C GLN A 61 14.23 0.99 2.54
N ASN A 62 12.91 1.03 2.36
CA ASN A 62 12.05 2.00 3.00
C ASN A 62 10.71 1.30 3.28
N LEU A 63 10.04 1.71 4.35
CA LEU A 63 8.76 1.20 4.75
C LEU A 63 7.94 2.35 5.30
N GLY A 64 6.81 2.64 4.67
CA GLY A 64 5.88 3.63 5.16
C GLY A 64 4.51 3.46 4.55
N LEU A 65 3.47 3.70 5.34
CA LEU A 65 2.08 3.57 4.96
C LEU A 65 1.35 4.90 5.13
N LEU A 66 0.84 5.45 4.03
CA LEU A 66 0.01 6.65 4.03
C LEU A 66 -1.45 6.29 3.78
N ILE A 67 -2.31 6.53 4.75
CA ILE A 67 -3.77 6.37 4.63
C ILE A 67 -4.37 7.74 4.37
N ILE A 68 -5.14 7.87 3.29
CA ILE A 68 -5.77 9.12 2.86
C ILE A 68 -7.27 8.90 2.82
N SER A 69 -7.97 9.54 3.75
CA SER A 69 -9.42 9.69 3.70
C SER A 69 -9.79 10.86 2.81
N ILE A 70 -10.45 10.59 1.69
CA ILE A 70 -10.94 11.59 0.75
C ILE A 70 -12.40 11.85 1.08
N GLY A 71 -12.66 12.99 1.74
CA GLY A 71 -13.97 13.37 2.24
C GLY A 71 -14.88 13.97 1.18
N ASP A 72 -16.19 13.79 1.37
CA ASP A 72 -17.26 14.23 0.46
C ASP A 72 -18.32 15.11 1.14
N PHE A 73 -18.09 15.54 2.39
CA PHE A 73 -19.04 16.24 3.29
C PHE A 73 -20.32 15.47 3.67
N ALA A 74 -20.74 14.46 2.91
CA ALA A 74 -22.00 13.75 3.10
C ALA A 74 -21.88 12.46 3.91
N THR A 75 -20.78 11.73 3.74
CA THR A 75 -20.62 10.36 4.28
C THR A 75 -19.35 10.20 5.13
N GLU A 76 -18.67 11.31 5.43
CA GLU A 76 -17.44 11.31 6.21
C GLU A 76 -17.59 10.61 7.57
N GLU A 77 -18.67 10.89 8.30
CA GLU A 77 -18.88 10.33 9.63
C GLU A 77 -19.45 8.91 9.60
N ALA A 78 -20.34 8.64 8.64
CA ALA A 78 -21.08 7.38 8.59
C ALA A 78 -20.33 6.24 7.88
N LEU A 79 -19.40 6.55 6.97
CA LEU A 79 -18.72 5.54 6.14
C LEU A 79 -17.20 5.72 6.11
N ILE A 80 -16.70 6.87 5.65
CA ILE A 80 -15.27 7.07 5.39
C ILE A 80 -14.48 7.05 6.71
N GLY A 81 -15.01 7.67 7.76
CA GLY A 81 -14.44 7.70 9.11
C GLY A 81 -14.31 6.31 9.71
N PRO A 82 -15.41 5.54 9.85
CA PRO A 82 -15.35 4.17 10.35
C PRO A 82 -14.40 3.26 9.55
N LEU A 83 -14.44 3.32 8.21
CA LEU A 83 -13.56 2.52 7.35
C LEU A 83 -12.08 2.89 7.53
N SER A 84 -11.75 4.19 7.52
CA SER A 84 -10.38 4.65 7.72
C SER A 84 -9.84 4.33 9.11
N LYS A 85 -10.65 4.46 10.16
CA LYS A 85 -10.29 4.02 11.51
C LYS A 85 -10.00 2.52 11.55
N SER A 86 -10.83 1.70 10.93
CA SER A 86 -10.63 0.25 10.90
C SER A 86 -9.30 -0.13 10.25
N VAL A 87 -8.96 0.46 9.10
CA VAL A 87 -7.67 0.21 8.43
C VAL A 87 -6.50 0.77 9.24
N LEU A 88 -6.64 1.98 9.81
CA LEU A 88 -5.59 2.61 10.62
C LEU A 88 -5.24 1.81 11.86
N GLN A 89 -6.25 1.36 12.62
CA GLN A 89 -5.98 0.61 13.85
C GLN A 89 -5.33 -0.74 13.56
N TYR A 90 -5.73 -1.42 12.48
CA TYR A 90 -5.04 -2.63 12.06
C TYR A 90 -3.58 -2.34 11.63
N ALA A 91 -3.36 -1.27 10.87
CA ALA A 91 -2.02 -0.86 10.45
C ALA A 91 -1.07 -0.57 11.64
N ARG A 92 -1.59 0.01 12.73
CA ARG A 92 -0.83 0.25 13.97
C ARG A 92 -0.39 -1.01 14.71
N LEU A 93 -1.09 -2.13 14.49
CA LEU A 93 -0.65 -3.42 15.01
C LEU A 93 0.50 -4.01 14.19
N LEU A 94 0.69 -3.54 12.95
CA LEU A 94 1.72 -4.06 12.05
C LEU A 94 2.98 -3.18 12.03
N LEU A 95 2.81 -1.87 12.13
CA LEU A 95 3.84 -0.88 11.87
C LEU A 95 3.95 0.11 13.04
N PRO A 96 5.16 0.59 13.35
CA PRO A 96 5.32 1.67 14.32
C PRO A 96 4.69 2.98 13.80
N ASP A 97 4.33 3.88 14.72
CA ASP A 97 3.58 5.10 14.40
C ASP A 97 4.39 6.11 13.56
N ASP A 98 5.72 6.06 13.59
CA ASP A 98 6.61 6.96 12.86
C ASP A 98 6.64 6.69 11.35
N VAL A 99 6.33 5.46 10.92
CA VAL A 99 6.21 5.07 9.51
C VAL A 99 4.76 5.05 8.99
N LEU A 100 3.80 5.34 9.86
CA LEU A 100 2.37 5.31 9.57
C LEU A 100 1.76 6.71 9.66
N ARG A 101 1.10 7.16 8.60
CA ARG A 101 0.39 8.44 8.63
C ARG A 101 -1.03 8.30 8.11
N HIS A 102 -1.97 8.89 8.84
CA HIS A 102 -3.34 9.09 8.39
C HIS A 102 -3.59 10.58 8.16
N VAL A 103 -4.15 10.91 7.00
CA VAL A 103 -4.60 12.26 6.68
C VAL A 103 -6.03 12.21 6.15
N ARG A 104 -6.75 13.31 6.36
CA ARG A 104 -8.04 13.56 5.73
C ARG A 104 -7.88 14.76 4.81
N VAL A 105 -8.37 14.62 3.58
CA VAL A 105 -8.38 15.67 2.55
C VAL A 105 -9.77 15.78 1.96
N ARG A 106 -10.14 16.97 1.52
CA ARG A 106 -11.40 17.28 0.84
C ARG A 106 -11.18 17.91 -0.52
N SER A 107 -9.95 18.33 -0.80
CA SER A 107 -9.53 18.93 -2.05
C SER A 107 -8.27 18.29 -2.60
N LEU A 108 -8.08 18.47 -3.91
CA LEU A 108 -6.87 18.07 -4.62
C LEU A 108 -5.65 18.88 -4.16
N ALA A 109 -5.85 20.16 -3.79
CA ALA A 109 -4.80 21.03 -3.27
C ALA A 109 -4.25 20.56 -1.91
N GLU A 110 -5.11 20.11 -0.98
CA GLU A 110 -4.67 19.52 0.28
C GLU A 110 -3.85 18.25 0.04
N LEU A 111 -4.32 17.39 -0.86
CA LEU A 111 -3.61 16.17 -1.22
C LEU A 111 -2.25 16.48 -1.85
N GLN A 112 -2.19 17.45 -2.76
CA GLN A 112 -0.94 17.91 -3.37
C GLN A 112 0.06 18.40 -2.31
N THR A 113 -0.41 19.17 -1.33
CA THR A 113 0.43 19.70 -0.24
C THR A 113 1.03 18.56 0.59
N ILE A 114 0.22 17.59 1.01
CA ILE A 114 0.66 16.44 1.80
C ILE A 114 1.63 15.56 1.00
N TRP A 115 1.32 15.33 -0.28
CA TRP A 115 2.14 14.51 -1.17
C TRP A 115 3.53 15.12 -1.38
N ARG A 116 3.60 16.43 -1.69
CA ARG A 116 4.88 17.16 -1.86
C ARG A 116 5.80 17.04 -0.64
N GLN A 117 5.25 17.14 0.55
CA GLN A 117 6.03 17.10 1.78
C GLN A 117 6.59 15.70 2.09
N ASN A 118 5.85 14.64 1.78
CA ASN A 118 6.10 13.34 2.42
C ASN A 118 6.12 12.13 1.47
N HIS A 119 5.87 12.30 0.16
CA HIS A 119 5.73 11.13 -0.73
C HIS A 119 6.97 10.22 -0.71
N GLY A 120 8.17 10.75 -0.48
CA GLY A 120 9.41 9.96 -0.40
C GLY A 120 9.42 8.93 0.74
N ALA A 121 8.70 9.21 1.83
CA ALA A 121 8.69 8.37 3.04
C ALA A 121 7.82 7.10 2.89
N TYR A 122 6.87 7.08 1.96
CA TYR A 122 5.86 6.01 1.90
C TYR A 122 6.08 5.02 0.76
N THR A 123 5.96 3.74 1.07
CA THR A 123 5.96 2.64 0.08
C THR A 123 4.55 2.13 -0.23
N HIS A 124 3.59 2.42 0.63
CA HIS A 124 2.20 2.03 0.51
C HIS A 124 1.28 3.23 0.68
N VAL A 125 0.24 3.30 -0.13
CA VAL A 125 -0.78 4.36 -0.06
C VAL A 125 -2.16 3.73 -0.10
N VAL A 126 -3.03 4.11 0.83
CA VAL A 126 -4.43 3.66 0.86
C VAL A 126 -5.34 4.85 0.62
N PHE A 127 -6.10 4.84 -0.47
CA PHE A 127 -7.16 5.81 -0.73
C PHE A 127 -8.49 5.29 -0.19
N ILE A 128 -9.19 6.08 0.62
CA ILE A 128 -10.49 5.73 1.21
C ILE A 128 -11.47 6.85 0.92
N GLY A 129 -12.51 6.57 0.14
CA GLY A 129 -13.47 7.57 -0.30
C GLY A 129 -14.46 6.98 -1.32
N HIS A 130 -15.10 7.85 -2.09
CA HIS A 130 -15.96 7.40 -3.19
C HIS A 130 -15.22 7.33 -4.50
N GLY A 131 -15.62 6.36 -5.31
CA GLY A 131 -15.05 6.10 -6.61
C GLY A 131 -16.11 5.83 -7.67
N SER A 132 -15.71 6.05 -8.91
CA SER A 132 -16.39 5.60 -10.10
C SER A 132 -15.41 4.82 -10.97
N GLN A 133 -15.86 4.35 -12.12
CA GLN A 133 -14.97 3.71 -13.08
C GLN A 133 -13.89 4.66 -13.62
N ASP A 134 -14.13 5.98 -13.59
CA ASP A 134 -13.30 6.99 -14.24
C ASP A 134 -12.64 7.97 -13.25
N GLY A 135 -12.94 7.89 -11.95
CA GLY A 135 -12.43 8.86 -11.00
C GLY A 135 -12.70 8.59 -9.52
N ILE A 136 -12.16 9.47 -8.69
CA ILE A 136 -12.37 9.54 -7.24
C ILE A 136 -13.05 10.87 -6.88
N MET A 137 -13.95 10.86 -5.92
CA MET A 137 -14.71 12.05 -5.51
C MET A 137 -13.99 12.80 -4.38
N PHE A 138 -13.75 14.08 -4.59
CA PHE A 138 -13.36 15.04 -3.56
C PHE A 138 -14.54 15.96 -3.23
N GLY A 139 -14.71 16.34 -1.97
CA GLY A 139 -15.78 17.23 -1.55
C GLY A 139 -15.77 18.57 -2.28
N VAL A 140 -14.57 19.14 -2.48
CA VAL A 140 -14.35 20.44 -3.14
C VAL A 140 -14.30 20.28 -4.66
N ASP A 141 -13.34 19.50 -5.18
CA ASP A 141 -13.06 19.42 -6.63
C ASP A 141 -13.97 18.46 -7.41
N LYS A 142 -14.86 17.76 -6.70
CA LYS A 142 -15.75 16.73 -7.25
C LYS A 142 -14.96 15.56 -7.84
N TRP A 143 -15.38 15.04 -9.00
CA TRP A 143 -14.77 13.86 -9.62
C TRP A 143 -13.42 14.20 -10.24
N ILE A 144 -12.37 13.52 -9.78
CA ILE A 144 -11.00 13.63 -10.28
C ILE A 144 -10.61 12.37 -11.03
N SER A 145 -10.22 12.54 -12.30
CA SER A 145 -9.73 11.45 -13.15
C SER A 145 -8.31 11.04 -12.79
N ALA A 146 -7.89 9.86 -13.25
CA ALA A 146 -6.51 9.39 -13.11
C ALA A 146 -5.51 10.40 -13.72
N LYS A 147 -5.77 10.90 -14.93
CA LYS A 147 -4.95 11.93 -15.58
C LYS A 147 -4.74 13.17 -14.72
N LYS A 148 -5.84 13.78 -14.23
CA LYS A 148 -5.77 14.98 -13.40
C LYS A 148 -5.04 14.73 -12.08
N LEU A 149 -5.29 13.58 -11.45
CA LEU A 149 -4.57 13.15 -10.25
C LEU A 149 -3.06 13.03 -10.49
N ASN A 150 -2.65 12.50 -11.65
CA ASN A 150 -1.24 12.39 -12.01
C ASN A 150 -0.59 13.76 -12.20
N GLU A 151 -1.20 14.59 -13.05
CA GLU A 151 -0.66 15.88 -13.46
C GLU A 151 -0.51 16.84 -12.27
N GLU A 152 -1.46 16.83 -11.34
CA GLU A 152 -1.47 17.79 -10.24
C GLU A 152 -0.82 17.26 -8.96
N VAL A 153 -0.86 15.95 -8.70
CA VAL A 153 -0.41 15.38 -7.42
C VAL A 153 0.74 14.41 -7.59
N ILE A 154 0.54 13.34 -8.36
CA ILE A 154 1.42 12.15 -8.28
C ILE A 154 2.75 12.36 -9.01
N ARG A 155 2.77 13.18 -10.07
CA ARG A 155 3.94 13.42 -10.93
C ARG A 155 4.99 14.31 -10.25
N ILE A 156 5.55 13.81 -9.16
CA ILE A 156 6.69 14.37 -8.45
C ILE A 156 7.81 13.34 -8.49
N TRP A 157 9.01 13.78 -8.86
CA TRP A 157 10.19 12.93 -8.95
C TRP A 157 10.78 12.65 -7.57
N GLY A 158 11.33 11.44 -7.40
CA GLY A 158 11.94 11.01 -6.15
C GLY A 158 11.11 9.98 -5.38
N GLY A 159 11.77 9.32 -4.43
CA GLY A 159 11.17 8.25 -3.62
C GLY A 159 10.96 6.93 -4.37
N SER A 160 10.51 5.92 -3.62
CA SER A 160 10.21 4.59 -4.17
C SER A 160 8.84 4.53 -4.83
N ARG A 161 8.72 3.65 -5.84
CA ARG A 161 7.43 3.22 -6.40
C ARG A 161 6.54 2.63 -5.31
N LYS A 162 5.24 2.92 -5.38
CA LYS A 162 4.28 2.65 -4.31
C LYS A 162 3.26 1.60 -4.72
N VAL A 163 2.87 0.76 -3.76
CA VAL A 163 1.65 -0.03 -3.87
C VAL A 163 0.49 0.88 -3.46
N ILE A 164 -0.40 1.17 -4.39
CA ILE A 164 -1.59 1.99 -4.16
C ILE A 164 -2.80 1.08 -4.01
N ILE A 165 -3.50 1.19 -2.89
CA ILE A 165 -4.69 0.41 -2.56
C ILE A 165 -5.85 1.40 -2.50
N SER A 166 -6.76 1.31 -3.47
CA SER A 166 -7.99 2.08 -3.46
C SER A 166 -9.10 1.28 -2.82
N LEU A 167 -9.73 1.85 -1.80
CA LEU A 167 -11.01 1.39 -1.24
C LEU A 167 -12.17 2.24 -1.78
N CYS A 168 -11.94 2.97 -2.89
CA CYS A 168 -12.97 3.73 -3.60
C CYS A 168 -13.65 2.82 -4.62
N CYS A 169 -14.98 2.71 -4.57
CA CYS A 169 -15.77 1.81 -5.43
C CYS A 169 -15.45 1.97 -6.92
N LYS A 170 -15.48 0.87 -7.69
CA LYS A 170 -15.24 0.85 -9.15
C LYS A 170 -13.91 1.44 -9.65
N THR A 171 -12.96 1.81 -8.79
CA THR A 171 -11.65 2.30 -9.26
C THR A 171 -10.75 1.20 -9.85
N GLY A 172 -11.14 -0.07 -9.74
CA GLY A 172 -10.47 -1.21 -10.37
C GLY A 172 -10.68 -1.32 -11.88
N TYR A 173 -11.44 -0.43 -12.52
CA TYR A 173 -11.57 -0.37 -13.98
C TYR A 173 -10.26 0.09 -14.64
N LYS A 174 -10.08 -0.24 -15.92
CA LYS A 174 -8.89 0.14 -16.67
C LYS A 174 -8.76 1.66 -16.83
N SER A 175 -9.87 2.37 -17.02
CA SER A 175 -9.91 3.83 -17.20
C SER A 175 -9.44 4.61 -15.97
N PHE A 176 -9.44 3.99 -14.78
CA PHE A 176 -8.83 4.58 -13.60
C PHE A 176 -7.63 3.77 -13.11
N GLY A 177 -7.85 2.57 -12.56
CA GLY A 177 -6.79 1.76 -11.95
C GLY A 177 -5.72 1.29 -12.92
N GLY A 178 -6.10 0.98 -14.17
CA GLY A 178 -5.15 0.68 -15.24
C GLY A 178 -4.23 1.87 -15.52
N GLU A 179 -4.83 3.06 -15.67
CA GLU A 179 -4.10 4.31 -15.88
C GLU A 179 -3.18 4.66 -14.68
N VAL A 180 -3.69 4.62 -13.45
CA VAL A 180 -2.89 4.88 -12.24
C VAL A 180 -1.70 3.93 -12.12
N SER A 181 -1.89 2.65 -12.45
CA SER A 181 -0.80 1.66 -12.42
C SER A 181 0.33 1.94 -13.42
N SER A 182 0.11 2.82 -14.40
CA SER A 182 1.11 3.25 -15.36
C SER A 182 1.95 4.44 -14.88
N PHE A 183 1.58 5.08 -13.77
CA PHE A 183 2.33 6.21 -13.25
C PHE A 183 3.73 5.75 -12.84
N PRO A 184 4.79 6.54 -13.12
CA PRO A 184 6.16 6.18 -12.75
C PRO A 184 6.32 5.85 -11.27
N GLN A 185 5.55 6.52 -10.40
CA GLN A 185 5.56 6.39 -8.95
C GLN A 185 4.71 5.21 -8.44
N CYS A 186 3.96 4.52 -9.30
CA CYS A 186 3.11 3.38 -8.92
C CYS A 186 3.79 2.07 -9.31
N SER A 187 3.96 1.13 -8.38
CA SER A 187 4.38 -0.25 -8.68
C SER A 187 3.18 -1.12 -9.00
N TYR A 188 2.14 -1.02 -8.16
CA TYR A 188 0.89 -1.76 -8.30
C TYR A 188 -0.28 -0.88 -7.88
N PHE A 189 -1.39 -1.01 -8.59
CA PHE A 189 -2.66 -0.44 -8.17
C PHE A 189 -3.66 -1.57 -7.88
N ILE A 190 -4.30 -1.50 -6.72
CA ILE A 190 -5.37 -2.40 -6.32
C ILE A 190 -6.65 -1.58 -6.18
N GLY A 191 -7.75 -2.02 -6.76
CA GLY A 191 -9.03 -1.35 -6.58
C GLY A 191 -10.24 -2.25 -6.77
N PRO A 192 -11.42 -1.87 -6.25
CA PRO A 192 -12.64 -2.64 -6.38
C PRO A 192 -13.16 -2.57 -7.81
N TYR A 193 -13.55 -3.70 -8.38
CA TYR A 193 -14.19 -3.74 -9.71
C TYR A 193 -15.65 -3.29 -9.65
N HIS A 194 -16.33 -3.46 -8.52
CA HIS A 194 -17.73 -3.05 -8.35
C HIS A 194 -17.87 -2.10 -7.16
N SER A 195 -19.12 -1.78 -6.80
CA SER A 195 -19.41 -1.27 -5.48
C SER A 195 -19.13 -2.35 -4.43
N VAL A 196 -18.43 -1.99 -3.35
CA VAL A 196 -18.06 -2.91 -2.28
C VAL A 196 -18.47 -2.29 -0.95
N HIS A 197 -19.06 -3.09 -0.07
CA HIS A 197 -19.45 -2.66 1.27
C HIS A 197 -18.19 -2.30 2.09
N GLY A 198 -18.26 -1.26 2.92
CA GLY A 198 -17.11 -0.79 3.70
C GLY A 198 -16.44 -1.87 4.54
N ALA A 199 -17.22 -2.75 5.18
CA ALA A 199 -16.70 -3.88 5.94
C ALA A 199 -15.85 -4.84 5.10
N ILE A 200 -16.29 -5.15 3.88
CA ILE A 200 -15.57 -6.02 2.95
C ILE A 200 -14.30 -5.34 2.46
N ALA A 201 -14.36 -4.04 2.15
CA ALA A 201 -13.20 -3.27 1.75
C ALA A 201 -12.14 -3.20 2.86
N SER A 202 -12.58 -3.03 4.11
CA SER A 202 -11.69 -3.07 5.28
C SER A 202 -11.04 -4.44 5.43
N GLN A 203 -11.84 -5.51 5.43
CA GLN A 203 -11.34 -6.89 5.55
C GLN A 203 -10.32 -7.18 4.45
N PHE A 204 -10.64 -6.88 3.18
CA PHE A 204 -9.72 -7.06 2.07
C PHE A 204 -8.37 -6.36 2.31
N CYS A 205 -8.41 -5.08 2.69
CA CYS A 205 -7.21 -4.28 2.91
C CYS A 205 -6.37 -4.86 4.05
N GLN A 206 -7.00 -5.21 5.18
CA GLN A 206 -6.31 -5.78 6.33
C GLN A 206 -5.68 -7.13 5.99
N THR A 207 -6.42 -8.03 5.32
CA THR A 207 -5.89 -9.33 4.88
C THR A 207 -4.76 -9.17 3.87
N PHE A 208 -4.85 -8.20 2.95
CA PHE A 208 -3.75 -7.89 2.03
C PHE A 208 -2.50 -7.44 2.79
N LEU A 209 -2.65 -6.49 3.73
CA LEU A 209 -1.54 -6.00 4.54
C LEU A 209 -0.96 -7.12 5.41
N ALA A 210 -1.77 -8.00 5.98
CA ALA A 210 -1.30 -9.17 6.74
C ALA A 210 -0.37 -10.05 5.88
N HIS A 211 -0.84 -10.50 4.72
CA HIS A 211 -0.01 -11.36 3.88
C HIS A 211 1.20 -10.61 3.30
N HIS A 212 1.05 -9.34 2.93
CA HIS A 212 2.14 -8.60 2.30
C HIS A 212 3.21 -8.17 3.29
N LEU A 213 2.79 -7.56 4.40
CA LEU A 213 3.65 -6.93 5.39
C LEU A 213 4.06 -7.92 6.49
N LEU A 214 3.09 -8.59 7.11
CA LEU A 214 3.37 -9.50 8.23
C LEU A 214 4.00 -10.80 7.75
N GLU A 215 3.44 -11.46 6.73
CA GLU A 215 3.98 -12.74 6.22
C GLU A 215 5.06 -12.59 5.13
N GLY A 216 5.37 -11.37 4.70
CA GLY A 216 6.37 -11.09 3.66
C GLY A 216 6.06 -11.71 2.28
N LYS A 217 4.77 -11.89 1.92
CA LYS A 217 4.37 -12.39 0.59
C LYS A 217 4.53 -11.30 -0.46
N THR A 218 4.71 -11.70 -1.72
CA THR A 218 4.71 -10.75 -2.85
C THR A 218 3.32 -10.12 -3.02
N VAL A 219 3.25 -8.94 -3.64
CA VAL A 219 1.99 -8.21 -3.87
C VAL A 219 0.95 -9.08 -4.57
N VAL A 220 1.35 -9.83 -5.60
CA VAL A 220 0.44 -10.71 -6.35
C VAL A 220 -0.11 -11.84 -5.47
N VAL A 221 0.72 -12.45 -4.62
CA VAL A 221 0.31 -13.54 -3.74
C VAL A 221 -0.59 -13.03 -2.62
N ALA A 222 -0.21 -11.93 -1.96
CA ALA A 222 -1.01 -11.29 -0.93
C ALA A 222 -2.38 -10.84 -1.47
N PHE A 223 -2.42 -10.29 -2.68
CA PHE A 223 -3.67 -9.92 -3.35
C PHE A 223 -4.60 -11.13 -3.58
N LYS A 224 -4.06 -12.25 -4.09
CA LYS A 224 -4.86 -13.46 -4.34
C LYS A 224 -5.47 -13.99 -3.05
N LYS A 225 -4.67 -14.10 -1.99
CA LYS A 225 -5.12 -14.51 -0.66
C LYS A 225 -6.20 -13.58 -0.10
N ALA A 226 -5.97 -12.26 -0.13
CA ALA A 226 -6.95 -11.28 0.34
C ALA A 226 -8.29 -11.35 -0.42
N ARG A 227 -8.23 -11.60 -1.73
CA ARG A 227 -9.43 -11.77 -2.55
C ARG A 227 -10.18 -13.07 -2.24
N GLU A 228 -9.46 -14.14 -1.91
CA GLU A 228 -10.06 -15.43 -1.53
C GLU A 228 -10.73 -15.37 -0.14
N SER A 229 -10.29 -14.47 0.74
CA SER A 229 -10.79 -14.34 2.11
C SER A 229 -12.01 -13.43 2.27
N VAL A 230 -12.36 -12.63 1.27
CA VAL A 230 -13.51 -11.72 1.35
C VAL A 230 -14.80 -12.40 0.88
N VAL A 231 -15.88 -12.15 1.60
CA VAL A 231 -17.17 -12.81 1.37
C VAL A 231 -17.89 -12.19 0.15
N GLY A 232 -18.55 -13.05 -0.63
CA GLY A 232 -19.49 -12.64 -1.69
C GLY A 232 -18.84 -12.35 -3.05
N SER A 233 -19.58 -11.64 -3.91
CA SER A 233 -19.15 -11.29 -5.28
C SER A 233 -18.21 -10.07 -5.34
N ALA A 234 -17.80 -9.53 -4.20
CA ALA A 234 -16.90 -8.38 -4.13
C ALA A 234 -15.54 -8.74 -4.76
N SER A 235 -15.29 -8.19 -5.95
CA SER A 235 -14.05 -8.45 -6.69
C SER A 235 -13.16 -7.23 -6.69
N PHE A 236 -11.89 -7.45 -6.39
CA PHE A 236 -10.83 -6.49 -6.60
C PHE A 236 -10.03 -6.86 -7.86
N ARG A 237 -9.36 -5.86 -8.44
CA ARG A 237 -8.41 -6.01 -9.55
C ARG A 237 -7.05 -5.47 -9.14
N LEU A 238 -6.01 -6.17 -9.58
CA LEU A 238 -4.61 -5.79 -9.43
C LEU A 238 -4.06 -5.41 -10.80
N TRP A 239 -3.55 -4.19 -10.90
CA TRP A 239 -2.96 -3.62 -12.10
C TRP A 239 -1.48 -3.34 -11.90
N GLU A 240 -0.70 -3.53 -12.95
CA GLU A 240 0.71 -3.15 -13.03
C GLU A 240 0.99 -2.65 -14.45
N SER A 241 1.47 -1.42 -14.57
CA SER A 241 1.86 -0.83 -15.87
C SER A 241 0.76 -0.94 -16.93
N ASN A 242 -0.48 -0.61 -16.57
CA ASN A 242 -1.69 -0.69 -17.39
C ASN A 242 -2.10 -2.12 -17.83
N GLN A 243 -1.52 -3.14 -17.22
CA GLN A 243 -1.87 -4.54 -17.47
C GLN A 243 -2.57 -5.15 -16.25
N LEU A 244 -3.68 -5.85 -16.49
CA LEU A 244 -4.39 -6.59 -15.46
C LEU A 244 -3.56 -7.81 -15.07
N LYS A 245 -3.08 -7.87 -13.82
CA LYS A 245 -2.28 -9.00 -13.31
C LYS A 245 -3.12 -10.03 -12.58
N ALA A 246 -4.18 -9.59 -11.90
CA ALA A 246 -5.12 -10.50 -11.23
C ALA A 246 -6.48 -9.81 -11.00
N GLY A 247 -7.54 -10.62 -10.87
CA GLY A 247 -8.92 -10.14 -10.75
C GLY A 247 -9.80 -10.65 -11.88
N PRO A 248 -11.12 -10.35 -11.86
CA PRO A 248 -12.02 -10.72 -12.94
C PRO A 248 -11.59 -10.04 -14.24
N LYS A 249 -11.56 -10.79 -15.35
CA LYS A 249 -11.43 -10.20 -16.69
C LYS A 249 -12.76 -9.54 -17.07
N ALA A 250 -12.68 -8.44 -17.81
CA ALA A 250 -13.88 -7.85 -18.43
C ALA A 250 -14.30 -8.74 -19.60
#